data_AF-A0AA41Q3M0-F1
#
_entry.id   AF-A0AA41Q3M0-F1
#
_cell.length_a   1.000
_cell.length_b   1.000
_cell.length_c   1.000
_cell.angle_alpha   90.00
_cell.angle_beta   90.00
_cell.angle_gamma   90.00
#
_symmetry.space_group_name_H-M   'P 1'
#
loop_
_entity.id
_entity.type
_entity.pdbx_description
1 polymer ?
#
loop_
_entity_poly.entity_id
_entity_poly.type
_entity_poly.pdbx_seq_one_letter_code
_entity_poly.pdbx_strand_id
1 'polypeptide(L)'
;MDPSVIYKLLTGEEWESAEAEGVFAGSAADRADGYIHFSTAAQVAETARRHFAGVPGLTLLAVDAGALGDDLRWEPSRGGDLFPHLYADLPTSAVTWVAELPDPQDLEADGSTDGDADRDADGAEDPGDAVARAVTEALARM
;
A
#
# COMPACT_ATOMS: atom_id res chain seq x y z
N MET A 1 14.11 20.71 6.65
CA MET A 1 13.01 20.14 5.87
C MET A 1 12.81 18.76 6.44
N ASP A 2 11.68 18.52 7.09
CA ASP A 2 11.35 17.17 7.52
C ASP A 2 11.23 16.28 6.27
N PRO A 3 11.86 15.09 6.24
CA PRO A 3 11.71 14.17 5.12
C PRO A 3 10.22 13.86 4.96
N SER A 4 9.65 14.18 3.80
CA SER A 4 8.25 13.86 3.53
C SER A 4 8.15 12.36 3.31
N VAL A 5 7.46 11.64 4.20
CA VAL A 5 7.27 10.20 4.04
C VAL A 5 6.20 9.95 2.97
N ILE A 6 6.52 9.09 2.01
CA ILE A 6 5.60 8.60 0.98
C ILE A 6 5.49 7.08 1.05
N TYR A 7 4.41 6.53 0.50
CA TYR A 7 4.02 5.15 0.74
C TYR A 7 3.88 4.35 -0.53
N LYS A 8 4.35 3.10 -0.49
CA LYS A 8 4.17 2.11 -1.57
C LYS A 8 3.43 0.89 -1.04
N LEU A 9 2.45 0.44 -1.81
CA LEU A 9 1.85 -0.89 -1.67
C LEU A 9 2.39 -1.77 -2.77
N LEU A 10 2.80 -2.98 -2.41
CA LEU A 10 3.29 -4.04 -3.27
C LEU A 10 3.01 -5.40 -2.59
N THR A 11 3.20 -6.51 -3.30
CA THR A 11 3.10 -7.83 -2.66
C THR A 11 4.34 -8.14 -1.82
N GLY A 12 4.21 -9.05 -0.86
CA GLY A 12 5.32 -9.58 -0.08
C GLY A 12 6.41 -10.19 -0.95
N GLU A 13 6.03 -10.95 -1.99
CA GLU A 13 6.99 -11.52 -2.96
C GLU A 13 7.76 -10.42 -3.73
N GLU A 14 7.08 -9.35 -4.13
CA GLU A 14 7.74 -8.20 -4.77
C GLU A 14 8.72 -7.52 -3.81
N TRP A 15 8.37 -7.42 -2.52
CA TRP A 15 9.24 -6.83 -1.50
C TRP A 15 10.45 -7.72 -1.18
N GLU A 16 10.25 -9.00 -0.94
CA GLU A 16 11.34 -9.97 -0.69
C GLU A 16 12.36 -9.97 -1.83
N SER A 17 11.87 -9.93 -3.08
CA SER A 17 12.74 -9.84 -4.27
C SER A 17 13.53 -8.53 -4.27
N ALA A 18 12.87 -7.40 -3.96
CA ALA A 18 13.54 -6.12 -3.87
C ALA A 18 14.60 -6.07 -2.76
N GLU A 19 14.33 -6.66 -1.60
CA GLU A 19 15.30 -6.76 -0.51
C GLU A 19 16.53 -7.57 -0.93
N ALA A 20 16.32 -8.70 -1.62
CA ALA A 20 17.40 -9.54 -2.10
C ALA A 20 18.27 -8.82 -3.16
N GLU A 21 17.66 -8.02 -4.03
CA GLU A 21 18.36 -7.27 -5.09
C GLU A 21 18.90 -5.91 -4.62
N GLY A 22 18.43 -5.41 -3.48
CA GLY A 22 18.73 -4.07 -2.97
C GLY A 22 17.98 -2.93 -3.69
N VAL A 23 17.07 -3.27 -4.59
CA VAL A 23 16.35 -2.33 -5.45
C VAL A 23 14.98 -2.89 -5.85
N PHE A 24 13.97 -2.03 -5.89
CA PHE A 24 12.66 -2.34 -6.43
C PHE A 24 12.45 -1.61 -7.77
N ALA A 25 12.38 -2.37 -8.86
CA ALA A 25 12.22 -1.85 -10.24
C ALA A 25 10.75 -1.59 -10.64
N GLY A 26 9.86 -1.43 -9.66
CA GLY A 26 8.43 -1.23 -9.88
C GLY A 26 7.63 -2.53 -10.06
N SER A 27 6.33 -2.46 -9.77
CA SER A 27 5.35 -3.50 -10.06
C SER A 27 5.04 -3.59 -11.56
N ALA A 28 4.19 -4.55 -11.96
CA ALA A 28 3.73 -4.63 -13.35
C ALA A 28 3.04 -3.34 -13.84
N ALA A 29 2.24 -2.69 -12.98
CA ALA A 29 1.57 -1.43 -13.31
C ALA A 29 2.58 -0.28 -13.43
N ASP A 30 3.51 -0.17 -12.49
CA ASP A 30 4.56 0.85 -12.52
C ASP A 30 5.39 0.79 -13.79
N ARG A 31 5.78 -0.43 -14.21
CA ARG A 31 6.55 -0.62 -15.45
C ARG A 31 5.73 -0.32 -16.70
N ALA A 32 4.42 -0.54 -16.67
CA ALA A 32 3.55 -0.21 -17.79
C ALA A 32 3.39 1.31 -17.95
N ASP A 33 3.32 2.04 -16.84
CA ASP A 33 3.16 3.50 -16.84
C ASP A 33 4.51 4.25 -16.94
N GLY A 34 5.61 3.58 -16.63
CA GLY A 34 6.98 4.09 -16.77
C GLY A 34 7.51 4.83 -15.54
N TYR A 35 6.84 4.70 -14.39
CA TYR A 35 7.24 5.28 -13.11
C TYR A 35 6.64 4.49 -11.94
N ILE A 36 7.27 4.55 -10.76
CA ILE A 36 6.77 3.89 -9.55
C ILE A 36 5.76 4.81 -8.86
N HIS A 37 4.53 4.32 -8.70
CA HIS A 37 3.46 5.03 -8.00
C HIS A 37 3.68 4.98 -6.49
N PHE A 38 3.66 6.16 -5.88
CA PHE A 38 3.55 6.31 -4.44
C PHE A 38 2.26 7.05 -4.07
N SER A 39 1.94 7.04 -2.80
CA SER A 39 0.83 7.79 -2.21
C SER A 39 1.32 8.53 -0.97
N THR A 40 0.67 9.63 -0.60
CA THR A 40 0.81 10.22 0.74
C THR A 40 0.01 9.42 1.78
N ALA A 41 0.21 9.71 3.07
CA ALA A 41 -0.56 9.11 4.15
C ALA A 41 -2.09 9.31 3.98
N ALA A 42 -2.50 10.48 3.46
CA ALA A 42 -3.91 10.78 3.22
C ALA A 42 -4.49 10.05 1.99
N GLN A 43 -3.63 9.56 1.09
CA GLN A 43 -4.04 8.93 -0.17
C GLN A 43 -4.00 7.40 -0.11
N VAL A 44 -3.03 6.82 0.61
CA VAL A 44 -2.67 5.40 0.51
C VAL A 44 -3.81 4.45 0.89
N ALA A 45 -4.64 4.80 1.87
CA ALA A 45 -5.81 3.98 2.23
C ALA A 45 -6.83 3.88 1.08
N GLU A 46 -7.12 4.99 0.41
CA GLU A 46 -8.03 5.00 -0.75
C GLU A 46 -7.37 4.40 -2.00
N THR A 47 -6.03 4.46 -2.13
CA THR A 47 -5.29 3.69 -3.14
C THR A 47 -5.46 2.19 -2.90
N ALA A 48 -5.29 1.72 -1.66
CA ALA A 48 -5.49 0.34 -1.27
C ALA A 48 -6.90 -0.15 -1.63
N ARG A 49 -7.92 0.62 -1.21
CA ARG A 49 -9.33 0.35 -1.48
C ARG A 49 -9.65 0.09 -2.95
N ARG A 50 -9.08 0.90 -3.84
CA ARG A 50 -9.41 0.86 -5.28
C ARG A 50 -8.65 -0.19 -6.06
N HIS A 51 -7.41 -0.49 -5.65
CA HIS A 51 -6.48 -1.26 -6.48
C HIS A 51 -6.06 -2.59 -5.87
N PHE A 52 -6.24 -2.76 -4.56
CA PHE A 52 -5.71 -3.90 -3.80
C PHE A 52 -6.80 -4.65 -3.00
N ALA A 53 -8.07 -4.42 -3.31
CA ALA A 53 -9.20 -5.13 -2.71
C ALA A 53 -9.06 -6.65 -2.92
N GLY A 54 -9.05 -7.41 -1.82
CA GLY A 54 -8.94 -8.87 -1.84
C GLY A 54 -7.56 -9.41 -2.28
N VAL A 55 -6.53 -8.56 -2.38
CA VAL A 55 -5.17 -9.02 -2.70
C VAL A 55 -4.50 -9.51 -1.41
N PRO A 56 -4.06 -10.78 -1.34
CA PRO A 56 -3.37 -11.32 -0.17
C PRO A 56 -1.89 -10.90 -0.13
N GLY A 57 -1.29 -11.04 1.04
CA GLY A 57 0.16 -10.84 1.23
C GLY A 57 0.64 -9.46 0.80
N LEU A 58 -0.07 -8.40 1.17
CA LEU A 58 0.32 -7.02 0.85
C LEU A 58 1.33 -6.50 1.87
N THR A 59 2.27 -5.71 1.38
CA THR A 59 3.26 -5.00 2.18
C THR A 59 3.13 -3.50 1.94
N LEU A 60 3.11 -2.75 3.04
CA LEU A 60 3.15 -1.28 3.05
C LEU A 60 4.58 -0.82 3.37
N LEU A 61 5.18 -0.07 2.47
CA LEU A 61 6.46 0.58 2.67
C LEU A 61 6.25 2.06 3.00
N ALA A 62 7.04 2.57 3.94
CA ALA A 62 7.28 3.98 4.14
C ALA A 62 8.65 4.34 3.58
N VAL A 63 8.71 5.38 2.76
CA VAL A 63 9.91 5.78 2.01
C VAL A 63 10.23 7.24 2.30
N ASP A 64 11.50 7.54 2.53
CA ASP A 64 12.00 8.91 2.62
C ASP A 64 12.02 9.55 1.24
N ALA A 65 11.06 10.43 0.95
CA ALA A 65 11.03 11.17 -0.32
C ALA A 65 12.28 12.04 -0.54
N GLY A 66 12.91 12.52 0.54
CA GLY A 66 14.14 13.31 0.46
C GLY A 66 15.33 12.52 -0.05
N ALA A 67 15.34 11.20 0.15
CA ALA A 67 16.37 10.30 -0.35
C ALA A 67 16.26 10.03 -1.87
N LEU A 68 15.11 10.33 -2.49
CA LEU A 68 14.82 10.03 -3.90
C LEU A 68 15.24 11.15 -4.87
N GLY A 69 15.56 12.33 -4.36
CA GLY A 69 16.10 13.44 -5.15
C GLY A 69 15.17 13.90 -6.29
N ASP A 70 15.78 14.26 -7.43
CA ASP A 70 15.10 14.90 -8.56
C ASP A 70 14.26 13.92 -9.42
N ASP A 71 14.42 12.61 -9.22
CA ASP A 71 13.65 11.59 -9.93
C ASP A 71 12.23 11.43 -9.37
N LEU A 72 11.97 11.95 -8.18
CA LEU A 72 10.65 12.02 -7.58
C LEU A 72 9.90 13.26 -8.05
N ARG A 73 8.77 13.06 -8.71
CA ARG A 73 7.91 14.13 -9.22
C ARG A 73 6.53 14.08 -8.57
N TRP A 74 5.99 15.25 -8.26
CA TRP A 74 4.63 15.39 -7.75
C TRP A 74 3.71 15.83 -8.88
N GLU A 75 2.83 14.94 -9.32
CA GLU A 75 2.02 15.16 -10.52
C GLU A 75 0.53 15.07 -10.21
N PRO A 76 -0.31 15.91 -10.83
CA PRO A 76 -1.76 15.82 -10.65
C PRO A 76 -2.28 14.49 -11.15
N SER A 77 -3.08 13.82 -10.31
CA SER A 77 -3.73 12.56 -10.66
C SER A 77 -5.20 12.63 -10.24
N ARG A 78 -5.66 11.72 -9.38
CA ARG A 78 -7.07 11.63 -8.98
C ARG A 78 -7.54 12.90 -8.28
N GLY A 79 -8.63 13.49 -8.77
CA GLY A 79 -9.28 14.63 -8.12
C GLY A 79 -8.49 15.94 -8.18
N GLY A 80 -7.38 15.99 -8.94
CA GLY A 80 -6.46 17.13 -8.97
C GLY A 80 -5.43 17.12 -7.84
N ASP A 81 -5.44 16.11 -6.97
CA ASP A 81 -4.42 15.93 -5.94
C ASP A 81 -3.09 15.51 -6.57
N LEU A 82 -1.99 15.94 -5.97
CA LEU A 82 -0.64 15.56 -6.38
C LEU A 82 -0.28 14.19 -5.81
N PHE A 83 0.15 13.29 -6.68
CA PHE A 83 0.71 12.00 -6.31
C PHE A 83 2.22 11.99 -6.57
N PRO A 84 3.01 11.38 -5.67
CA PRO A 84 4.43 11.19 -5.90
C PRO A 84 4.67 10.03 -6.89
N HIS A 85 5.44 10.31 -7.94
CA HIS A 85 5.85 9.36 -8.96
C HIS A 85 7.37 9.34 -9.06
N LEU A 86 8.00 8.17 -8.91
CA LEU A 86 9.44 8.03 -9.03
C LEU A 86 9.81 7.52 -10.44
N TYR A 87 10.61 8.30 -11.15
CA TYR A 87 11.10 7.99 -12.51
C TYR A 87 12.47 7.29 -12.48
N ALA A 88 12.65 6.41 -11.50
CA ALA A 88 13.82 5.60 -11.27
C ALA A 88 13.43 4.35 -10.49
N ASP A 89 14.35 3.40 -10.37
CA ASP A 89 14.15 2.28 -9.45
C ASP A 89 14.24 2.76 -7.99
N LEU A 90 13.46 2.15 -7.10
CA LEU A 90 13.47 2.48 -5.67
C LEU A 90 14.61 1.72 -4.97
N PRO A 91 15.65 2.39 -4.45
CA PRO A 91 16.64 1.71 -3.62
C PRO A 91 16.02 1.30 -2.28
N THR A 92 16.26 0.07 -1.83
CA THR A 92 15.70 -0.40 -0.54
C THR A 92 16.24 0.38 0.65
N SER A 93 17.41 1.03 0.50
CA SER A 93 17.97 1.93 1.52
C SER A 93 17.17 3.21 1.75
N ALA A 94 16.26 3.59 0.84
CA ALA A 94 15.34 4.71 1.04
C ALA A 94 14.07 4.32 1.83
N VAL A 95 13.85 3.02 2.05
CA VAL A 95 12.71 2.50 2.82
C VAL A 95 13.04 2.66 4.31
N THR A 96 12.19 3.39 5.03
CA THR A 96 12.39 3.70 6.45
C THR A 96 11.55 2.82 7.37
N TRP A 97 10.49 2.21 6.85
CA TRP A 97 9.61 1.32 7.60
C TRP A 97 8.85 0.39 6.66
N VAL A 98 8.55 -0.82 7.15
CA VAL A 98 7.86 -1.88 6.41
C VAL A 98 6.81 -2.48 7.34
N ALA A 99 5.60 -2.71 6.82
CA ALA A 99 4.59 -3.49 7.50
C ALA A 99 3.87 -4.44 6.54
N GLU A 100 3.84 -5.71 6.91
CA GLU A 100 2.96 -6.70 6.31
C GLU A 100 1.52 -6.41 6.75
N LEU A 101 0.61 -6.36 5.79
CA LEU A 101 -0.81 -6.20 6.04
C LEU A 101 -1.45 -7.58 6.26
N PRO A 102 -2.48 -7.69 7.12
CA PRO A 102 -3.20 -8.94 7.31
C PRO A 102 -3.79 -9.44 5.98
N ASP A 103 -3.89 -10.76 5.86
CA ASP A 103 -4.52 -11.37 4.70
C ASP A 103 -6.02 -11.00 4.66
N PRO A 104 -6.62 -10.75 3.47
CA PRO A 104 -8.03 -10.48 3.35
C PRO A 104 -8.93 -11.48 4.09
N GLN A 105 -8.57 -12.77 4.12
CA GLN A 105 -9.36 -13.80 4.80
C GLN A 105 -9.36 -13.66 6.34
N ASP A 106 -8.32 -13.04 6.90
CA ASP A 106 -8.21 -12.79 8.35
C ASP A 106 -8.93 -11.49 8.76
N LEU A 107 -9.17 -10.58 7.79
CA LEU A 107 -9.90 -9.33 8.02
C LEU A 107 -11.42 -9.55 8.17
N GLU A 108 -11.93 -10.69 7.71
CA GLU A 108 -13.36 -11.06 7.80
C GLU A 108 -13.75 -11.73 9.13
N ALA A 109 -12.78 -12.06 10.01
CA ALA A 109 -12.95 -13.08 11.05
C ALA A 109 -13.28 -12.59 12.48
N ASP A 110 -13.74 -11.35 12.71
CA ASP A 110 -14.19 -10.93 14.07
C ASP A 110 -15.62 -11.41 14.43
N GLY A 111 -16.32 -12.06 13.50
CA GLY A 111 -17.69 -12.56 13.70
C GLY A 111 -17.78 -13.88 14.47
N SER A 112 -17.29 -13.95 15.72
CA SER A 112 -17.63 -15.07 16.60
C SER A 112 -19.09 -14.97 17.02
N THR A 113 -19.97 -15.71 16.35
CA THR A 113 -21.32 -15.99 16.89
C THR A 113 -21.49 -17.48 17.07
N ASP A 114 -21.29 -17.92 18.30
CA ASP A 114 -22.00 -19.09 18.81
C ASP A 114 -23.50 -18.87 18.66
N GLY A 115 -24.18 -19.79 17.97
CA GLY A 115 -25.63 -20.01 18.10
C GLY A 115 -26.52 -19.41 17.01
N ASP A 116 -27.33 -20.32 16.47
CA ASP A 116 -28.55 -20.16 15.67
C ASP A 116 -28.42 -19.76 14.19
N ALA A 117 -28.86 -20.73 13.38
CA ALA A 117 -29.02 -20.65 11.94
C ALA A 117 -30.26 -19.81 11.61
N ASP A 118 -30.02 -18.60 11.09
CA ASP A 118 -30.88 -17.86 10.15
C ASP A 118 -30.27 -16.46 9.95
N ARG A 119 -29.16 -16.35 9.20
CA ARG A 119 -28.63 -15.04 8.80
C ARG A 119 -28.49 -14.92 7.30
N ASP A 120 -29.24 -13.97 6.77
CA ASP A 120 -29.03 -13.36 5.46
C ASP A 120 -27.55 -13.00 5.27
N ALA A 121 -27.00 -13.35 4.11
CA ALA A 121 -25.58 -13.21 3.76
C ALA A 121 -25.17 -11.75 3.43
N ASP A 122 -25.64 -10.77 4.21
CA ASP A 122 -25.50 -9.33 3.94
C ASP A 122 -24.58 -8.61 4.95
N GLY A 123 -23.55 -9.31 5.46
CA GLY A 123 -22.70 -8.82 6.56
C GLY A 123 -21.19 -8.82 6.32
N ALA A 124 -20.72 -9.17 5.12
CA ALA A 124 -19.28 -9.12 4.81
C ALA A 124 -18.84 -7.67 4.56
N GLU A 125 -17.75 -7.24 5.23
CA GLU A 125 -17.10 -5.95 4.94
C GLU A 125 -16.63 -5.95 3.47
N ASP A 126 -16.78 -4.82 2.77
CA ASP A 126 -16.26 -4.72 1.40
C ASP A 126 -14.73 -4.94 1.43
N PRO A 127 -14.17 -5.83 0.58
CA PRO A 127 -12.74 -6.13 0.61
C PRO A 127 -11.83 -4.91 0.39
N GLY A 128 -12.34 -3.89 -0.31
CA GLY A 128 -11.66 -2.61 -0.46
C GLY A 128 -11.65 -1.80 0.83
N ASP A 129 -12.78 -1.73 1.53
CA ASP A 129 -12.88 -1.05 2.83
C ASP A 129 -12.01 -1.75 3.89
N ALA A 130 -11.95 -3.09 3.87
CA ALA A 130 -11.11 -3.88 4.77
C ALA A 130 -9.62 -3.59 4.60
N VAL A 131 -9.11 -3.59 3.36
CA VAL A 131 -7.69 -3.28 3.13
C VAL A 131 -7.37 -1.81 3.44
N ALA A 132 -8.30 -0.88 3.17
CA ALA A 132 -8.13 0.52 3.51
C ALA A 132 -8.02 0.75 5.02
N ARG A 133 -8.84 0.04 5.79
CA ARG A 133 -8.78 0.03 7.25
C ARG A 133 -7.46 -0.55 7.74
N ALA A 134 -7.04 -1.71 7.21
CA ALA A 134 -5.76 -2.32 7.57
C ALA A 134 -4.56 -1.38 7.33
N VAL A 135 -4.55 -0.66 6.19
CA VAL A 135 -3.55 0.37 5.91
C VAL A 135 -3.60 1.50 6.95
N THR A 136 -4.79 2.00 7.26
CA THR A 136 -4.97 3.09 8.25
C THR A 136 -4.45 2.67 9.63
N GLU A 137 -4.75 1.44 10.05
CA GLU A 137 -4.25 0.90 11.30
C GLU A 137 -2.73 0.68 11.29
N ALA A 138 -2.16 0.25 10.16
CA ALA A 138 -0.71 0.12 10.00
C ALA A 138 -0.01 1.48 10.13
N LEU A 139 -0.55 2.52 9.49
CA LEU A 139 -0.05 3.89 9.62
C LEU A 139 -0.10 4.41 11.07
N ALA A 140 -1.12 4.04 11.83
CA ALA A 140 -1.26 4.46 13.23
C ALA A 140 -0.23 3.80 14.18
N ARG A 141 0.47 2.76 13.73
CA ARG A 141 1.49 2.01 14.50
C ARG A 141 2.93 2.44 14.19
N MET A 142 3.12 3.34 13.22
CA MET A 142 4.40 3.95 12.85
C MET A 142 4.81 5.02 13.86
#